data_AF-A0A388KD83-F1
#
_entry.id   AF-A0A388KD83-F1
#
_cell.length_a   1.000
_cell.length_b   1.000
_cell.length_c   1.000
_cell.angle_alpha   90.00
_cell.angle_beta   90.00
_cell.angle_gamma   90.00
#
_symmetry.space_group_name_H-M   'P 1'
#
loop_
_entity.id
_entity.type
_entity.pdbx_description
1 polymer ?
#
loop_
_entity_poly.entity_id
_entity_poly.type
_entity_poly.pdbx_seq_one_letter_code
_entity_poly.pdbx_strand_id
1 'polypeptide(L)'
;MDASQYNVRAVLEQQEGEKLRPVEYMSKKMSSKKSLEGKGLKCEFPSNTLSKLTTIRQILLKSNQFFGTVNWTELSKLQSLTDLDLSRNNLSGSISCELASRSLEHLGLGHNKFTGEIPFCYLENPGLYSFSIEYNSLVGSLPAKLSPQLVLQQFIINDNQIGGTISPDFGNLTSLTIFSIGNNKISGTIPDTLFKESLWILNLAGNNITGSIPSTVGAAVNLEVLDISSNRIGGPLSSSVLSLAKLRELM
;
A
#
# COMPACT_ATOMS: atom_id res chain seq x y z
N MET A 1 -20.97 17.20 25.75
CA MET A 1 -19.97 16.14 26.00
C MET A 1 -20.24 15.03 25.02
N ASP A 2 -19.29 14.75 24.13
CA ASP A 2 -19.47 13.89 22.95
C ASP A 2 -19.34 12.40 23.32
N ALA A 3 -20.32 11.59 22.89
CA ALA A 3 -20.39 10.14 23.09
C ALA A 3 -19.23 9.39 22.40
N SER A 4 -18.45 10.04 21.54
CA SER A 4 -17.28 9.46 20.87
C SER A 4 -16.11 9.15 21.80
N GLN A 5 -15.99 9.82 22.96
CA GLN A 5 -14.90 9.60 23.93
C GLN A 5 -15.15 8.43 24.90
N TYR A 6 -16.41 8.05 25.11
CA TYR A 6 -16.76 7.05 26.12
C TYR A 6 -16.30 5.63 25.74
N ASN A 7 -16.25 5.31 24.44
CA ASN A 7 -15.94 3.95 24.00
C ASN A 7 -14.45 3.61 24.04
N VAL A 8 -13.55 4.60 24.13
CA VAL A 8 -12.09 4.37 24.15
C VAL A 8 -11.57 4.19 25.58
N ARG A 9 -12.15 4.93 26.53
CA ARG A 9 -11.86 4.73 27.95
C ARG A 9 -12.18 3.31 28.39
N ALA A 10 -13.34 2.78 28.03
CA ALA A 10 -13.72 1.41 28.40
C ALA A 10 -12.77 0.34 27.83
N VAL A 11 -12.29 0.51 26.59
CA VAL A 11 -11.35 -0.44 25.96
C VAL A 11 -9.94 -0.35 26.55
N LEU A 12 -9.46 0.86 26.89
CA LEU A 12 -8.15 1.06 27.51
C LEU A 12 -8.15 0.70 29.01
N GLU A 13 -9.25 0.96 29.72
CA GLU A 13 -9.42 0.63 31.15
C GLU A 13 -9.46 -0.88 31.39
N GLN A 14 -9.97 -1.67 30.42
CA GLN A 14 -10.00 -3.13 30.51
C GLN A 14 -8.62 -3.80 30.31
N GLN A 15 -7.62 -3.12 29.73
CA GLN A 15 -6.35 -3.78 29.38
C GLN A 15 -5.24 -3.63 30.43
N GLU A 16 -5.10 -2.49 31.14
CA GLU A 16 -3.99 -2.32 32.10
C GLU A 16 -4.27 -1.41 33.32
N GLY A 17 -5.51 -0.94 33.54
CA GLY A 17 -5.86 -0.16 34.75
C GLY A 17 -5.27 1.27 34.83
N GLU A 18 -4.58 1.75 33.80
CA GLU A 18 -4.08 3.14 33.71
C GLU A 18 -5.08 4.07 33.00
N LYS A 19 -5.48 5.17 33.66
CA LYS A 19 -6.36 6.22 33.10
C LYS A 19 -5.61 7.17 32.15
N LEU A 20 -4.93 6.65 31.12
CA LEU A 20 -4.27 7.48 30.11
C LEU A 20 -5.25 7.86 28.98
N ARG A 21 -5.09 9.06 28.42
CA ARG A 21 -5.76 9.41 27.17
C ARG A 21 -5.17 8.56 26.03
N PRO A 22 -5.91 8.30 24.94
CA PRO A 22 -5.43 7.46 23.84
C PRO A 22 -4.06 7.90 23.29
N VAL A 23 -3.85 9.20 23.14
CA VAL A 23 -2.58 9.77 22.66
C VAL A 23 -1.41 9.52 23.62
N GLU A 24 -1.65 9.63 24.93
CA GLU A 24 -0.63 9.38 25.95
C GLU A 24 -0.28 7.89 26.05
N TYR A 25 -1.30 7.03 25.98
CA TYR A 25 -1.14 5.58 25.92
C TYR A 25 -0.30 5.17 24.71
N MET A 26 -0.63 5.70 23.52
CA MET A 26 0.13 5.42 22.30
C MET A 26 1.59 5.87 22.41
N SER A 27 1.82 7.10 22.84
CA SER A 27 3.17 7.64 22.99
C SER A 27 4.01 6.75 23.90
N LYS A 28 3.48 6.36 25.06
CA LYS A 28 4.14 5.46 26.01
C LYS A 28 4.44 4.08 25.39
N LYS A 29 3.47 3.47 24.70
CA LYS A 29 3.62 2.12 24.11
C LYS A 29 4.57 2.10 22.93
N MET A 30 4.53 3.12 22.07
CA MET A 30 5.48 3.25 20.95
C MET A 30 6.90 3.53 21.41
N SER A 31 7.10 4.32 22.46
CA SER A 31 8.41 4.46 23.10
C SER A 31 8.95 3.12 23.62
N SER A 32 8.06 2.23 24.07
CA SER A 32 8.41 0.85 24.46
C SER A 32 8.47 -0.15 23.29
N LYS A 33 8.40 0.32 22.03
CA LYS A 33 8.42 -0.50 20.80
C LYS A 33 7.33 -1.58 20.75
N LYS A 34 6.20 -1.37 21.43
CA LYS A 34 5.06 -2.29 21.37
C LYS A 34 4.20 -1.96 20.16
N SER A 35 3.82 -2.97 19.38
CA SER A 35 2.82 -2.82 18.33
C SER A 35 1.46 -2.44 18.95
N LEU A 36 0.75 -1.54 18.27
CA LEU A 36 -0.55 -1.02 18.67
C LEU A 36 -1.64 -1.40 17.65
N GLU A 37 -1.36 -2.40 16.83
CA GLU A 37 -2.29 -2.91 15.84
C GLU A 37 -3.53 -3.55 16.50
N GLY A 38 -4.71 -3.31 15.92
CA GLY A 38 -5.93 -4.01 16.33
C GLY A 38 -6.44 -3.65 17.73
N LYS A 39 -5.94 -2.56 18.35
CA LYS A 39 -6.27 -2.21 19.75
C LYS A 39 -7.57 -1.43 19.90
N GLY A 40 -8.27 -1.13 18.80
CA GLY A 40 -9.50 -0.35 18.83
C GLY A 40 -9.29 1.11 19.24
N LEU A 41 -8.08 1.63 19.04
CA LEU A 41 -7.74 3.01 19.39
C LEU A 41 -8.52 3.96 18.48
N LYS A 42 -9.23 4.92 19.10
CA LYS A 42 -10.02 5.92 18.38
C LYS A 42 -9.66 7.32 18.86
N CYS A 43 -8.95 8.06 18.02
CA CYS A 43 -8.70 9.49 18.19
C CYS A 43 -8.29 10.10 16.86
N GLU A 44 -8.18 11.43 16.82
CA GLU A 44 -7.49 12.09 15.72
C GLU A 44 -6.03 11.61 15.63
N PHE A 45 -5.50 11.45 14.43
CA PHE A 45 -4.15 10.98 14.21
C PHE A 45 -3.11 11.97 14.78
N PRO A 46 -2.30 11.58 15.79
CA PRO A 46 -1.53 12.54 16.56
C PRO A 46 -0.12 12.78 15.99
N SER A 47 -0.02 13.25 14.74
CA SER A 47 1.27 13.51 14.07
C SER A 47 2.27 14.28 14.94
N ASN A 48 1.82 15.35 15.61
CA ASN A 48 2.67 16.22 16.45
C ASN A 48 3.23 15.51 17.70
N THR A 49 2.55 14.46 18.16
CA THR A 49 3.03 13.67 19.31
C THR A 49 4.00 12.61 18.82
N LEU A 50 3.67 11.96 17.70
CA LEU A 50 4.54 10.96 17.08
C LEU A 50 5.86 11.58 16.62
N SER A 51 5.86 12.80 16.08
CA SER A 51 7.07 13.50 15.62
C SER A 51 8.11 13.76 16.70
N LYS A 52 7.75 13.65 17.99
CA LYS A 52 8.67 13.76 19.12
C LYS A 52 9.49 12.49 19.37
N LEU A 53 9.06 11.35 18.82
CA LEU A 53 9.73 10.06 18.97
C LEU A 53 10.83 9.89 17.92
N THR A 54 11.84 10.76 17.91
CA THR A 54 12.81 10.90 16.81
C THR A 54 13.65 9.65 16.49
N THR A 55 13.74 8.71 17.42
CA THR A 55 14.46 7.43 17.25
C THR A 55 13.57 6.29 16.76
N ILE A 56 12.27 6.53 16.56
CA ILE A 56 11.32 5.51 16.14
C ILE A 56 11.63 5.07 14.71
N ARG A 57 11.66 3.74 14.52
CA ARG A 57 11.86 3.12 13.20
C ARG A 57 10.55 2.68 12.57
N GLN A 58 9.57 2.32 13.40
CA GLN A 58 8.35 1.70 12.94
C GLN A 58 7.15 2.33 13.63
N ILE A 59 6.15 2.73 12.84
CA ILE A 59 4.84 3.14 13.32
C ILE A 59 3.83 2.14 12.75
N LEU A 60 3.43 1.18 13.59
CA LEU A 60 2.49 0.12 13.25
C LEU A 60 1.17 0.36 14.00
N LEU A 61 0.24 1.01 13.31
CA LEU A 61 -1.06 1.46 13.82
C LEU A 61 -2.24 0.86 13.05
N LYS A 62 -1.99 -0.20 12.28
CA LYS A 62 -2.99 -0.88 11.47
C LYS A 62 -4.20 -1.36 12.27
N SER A 63 -5.36 -1.38 11.63
CA SER A 63 -6.62 -1.91 12.19
C SER A 63 -7.04 -1.20 13.49
N ASN A 64 -7.09 0.12 13.45
CA ASN A 64 -7.61 0.97 14.52
C ASN A 64 -8.74 1.86 13.98
N GLN A 65 -9.12 2.88 14.73
CA GLN A 65 -10.17 3.84 14.38
C GLN A 65 -9.61 5.28 14.37
N PHE A 66 -8.34 5.46 13.96
CA PHE A 66 -7.77 6.80 13.81
C PHE A 66 -8.48 7.57 12.71
N PHE A 67 -8.74 8.85 12.93
CA PHE A 67 -9.42 9.72 11.97
C PHE A 67 -8.70 11.06 11.83
N GLY A 68 -9.22 11.93 10.97
CA GLY A 68 -8.60 13.21 10.65
C GLY A 68 -7.56 13.09 9.54
N THR A 69 -6.63 14.04 9.48
CA THR A 69 -5.58 14.10 8.47
C THR A 69 -4.23 13.76 9.08
N VAL A 70 -3.34 13.16 8.29
CA VAL A 70 -1.94 13.00 8.67
C VAL A 70 -1.20 14.30 8.37
N ASN A 71 -0.59 14.91 9.39
CA ASN A 71 0.38 15.99 9.16
C ASN A 71 1.73 15.36 8.76
N TRP A 72 1.95 15.29 7.45
CA TRP A 72 3.13 14.67 6.84
C TRP A 72 4.42 15.47 7.11
N THR A 73 4.34 16.79 7.16
CA THR A 73 5.47 17.67 7.51
C THR A 73 6.00 17.32 8.89
N GLU A 74 5.12 17.06 9.86
CA GLU A 74 5.51 16.65 11.20
C GLU A 74 6.11 15.24 11.23
N LEU A 75 5.51 14.28 10.51
CA LEU A 75 6.08 12.94 10.43
C LEU A 75 7.46 12.93 9.74
N SER A 76 7.71 13.84 8.79
CA SER A 76 9.01 13.94 8.10
C SER A 76 10.20 14.22 9.03
N LYS A 77 9.95 14.70 10.25
CA LYS A 77 10.95 14.88 11.31
C LYS A 77 11.51 13.55 11.85
N LEU A 78 10.83 12.43 11.59
CA LEU A 78 11.23 11.10 12.05
C LEU A 78 12.32 10.52 11.15
N GLN A 79 13.56 10.94 11.36
CA GLN A 79 14.69 10.59 10.50
C GLN A 79 15.04 9.10 10.48
N SER A 80 14.65 8.34 11.52
CA SER A 80 14.91 6.91 11.63
C SER A 80 13.77 6.04 11.09
N LEU A 81 12.66 6.62 10.64
CA LEU A 81 11.46 5.88 10.24
C LEU A 81 11.73 5.09 8.95
N THR A 82 11.50 3.77 9.01
CA THR A 82 11.63 2.81 7.91
C THR A 82 10.28 2.19 7.56
N ASP A 83 9.41 1.97 8.56
CA ASP A 83 8.12 1.30 8.37
C ASP A 83 6.98 2.17 8.89
N LEU A 84 6.03 2.48 8.02
CA LEU A 84 4.79 3.17 8.37
C LEU A 84 3.60 2.36 7.89
N ASP A 85 2.86 1.76 8.83
CA ASP A 85 1.60 1.08 8.54
C ASP A 85 0.45 1.73 9.33
N LEU A 86 -0.36 2.50 8.60
CA LEU A 86 -1.59 3.15 9.06
C LEU A 86 -2.84 2.51 8.44
N SER A 87 -2.71 1.33 7.83
CA SER A 87 -3.80 0.71 7.08
C SER A 87 -5.01 0.37 7.96
N ARG A 88 -6.20 0.27 7.36
CA ARG A 88 -7.45 -0.07 8.07
C ARG A 88 -7.72 0.90 9.22
N ASN A 89 -7.83 2.17 8.87
CA ASN A 89 -8.24 3.27 9.76
C ASN A 89 -9.29 4.14 9.05
N ASN A 90 -9.59 5.31 9.60
CA ASN A 90 -10.52 6.29 9.04
C ASN A 90 -9.80 7.61 8.68
N LEU A 91 -8.52 7.52 8.28
CA LEU A 91 -7.69 8.68 7.92
C LEU A 91 -8.11 9.26 6.57
N SER A 92 -7.95 10.56 6.41
CA SER A 92 -8.43 11.31 5.25
C SER A 92 -7.43 12.38 4.82
N GLY A 93 -7.76 13.11 3.74
CA GLY A 93 -6.89 14.13 3.16
C GLY A 93 -5.97 13.56 2.07
N SER A 94 -5.02 14.37 1.60
CA SER A 94 -4.03 13.95 0.62
C SER A 94 -2.82 13.29 1.28
N ILE A 95 -2.15 12.40 0.54
CA ILE A 95 -0.88 11.80 0.94
C ILE A 95 0.25 12.66 0.35
N SER A 96 1.06 13.26 1.23
CA SER A 96 2.19 14.12 0.82
C SER A 96 3.44 13.29 0.51
N CYS A 97 4.36 13.88 -0.27
CA CYS A 97 5.67 13.33 -0.59
C CYS A 97 6.77 13.65 0.44
N GLU A 98 6.48 14.40 1.51
CA GLU A 98 7.52 14.88 2.44
C GLU A 98 8.31 13.74 3.12
N LEU A 99 7.65 12.62 3.43
CA LEU A 99 8.31 11.43 3.97
C LEU A 99 9.11 10.65 2.93
N ALA A 100 8.91 10.89 1.62
CA ALA A 100 9.65 10.19 0.58
C ALA A 100 11.15 10.53 0.58
N SER A 101 11.55 11.62 1.24
CA SER A 101 12.96 11.96 1.48
C SER A 101 13.64 11.07 2.53
N ARG A 102 12.90 10.19 3.21
CA ARG A 102 13.40 9.24 4.21
C ARG A 102 13.62 7.88 3.55
N SER A 103 14.52 7.07 4.10
CA SER A 103 14.77 5.70 3.64
C SER A 103 13.68 4.74 4.10
N LEU A 104 12.45 4.94 3.59
CA LEU A 104 11.34 4.04 3.87
C LEU A 104 11.54 2.70 3.17
N GLU A 105 11.20 1.64 3.89
CA GLU A 105 11.22 0.25 3.47
C GLU A 105 9.79 -0.26 3.26
N HIS A 106 8.85 0.16 4.12
CA HIS A 106 7.43 -0.21 4.06
C HIS A 106 6.51 1.01 4.21
N LEU A 107 5.57 1.16 3.28
CA LEU A 107 4.47 2.11 3.36
C LEU A 107 3.13 1.39 3.19
N GLY A 108 2.34 1.32 4.27
CA GLY A 108 0.99 0.77 4.32
C GLY A 108 -0.03 1.84 4.70
N LEU A 109 -0.85 2.30 3.76
CA LEU A 109 -1.91 3.29 3.96
C LEU A 109 -3.28 2.77 3.48
N GLY A 110 -3.37 1.50 3.10
CA GLY A 110 -4.57 0.91 2.52
C GLY A 110 -5.78 0.93 3.46
N HIS A 111 -6.99 0.80 2.92
CA HIS A 111 -8.26 0.83 3.66
C HIS A 111 -8.38 2.08 4.55
N ASN A 112 -8.37 3.26 3.92
CA ASN A 112 -8.59 4.55 4.56
C ASN A 112 -9.54 5.39 3.69
N LYS A 113 -9.58 6.72 3.91
CA LYS A 113 -10.35 7.69 3.13
C LYS A 113 -9.43 8.74 2.49
N PHE A 114 -8.20 8.36 2.13
CA PHE A 114 -7.27 9.26 1.46
C PHE A 114 -7.80 9.63 0.06
N THR A 115 -7.54 10.86 -0.33
CA THR A 115 -7.99 11.49 -1.60
C THR A 115 -6.82 12.20 -2.27
N GLY A 116 -7.03 12.69 -3.49
CA GLY A 116 -5.99 13.44 -4.22
C GLY A 116 -5.03 12.51 -4.96
N GLU A 117 -3.92 13.08 -5.43
CA GLU A 117 -2.94 12.35 -6.24
C GLU A 117 -2.24 11.25 -5.44
N ILE A 118 -2.05 10.11 -6.10
CA ILE A 118 -1.24 9.00 -5.60
C ILE A 118 0.24 9.43 -5.45
N PRO A 119 0.89 9.14 -4.32
CA PRO A 119 2.21 9.70 -4.03
C PRO A 119 3.35 8.86 -4.65
N PHE A 120 3.47 8.84 -5.97
CA PHE A 120 4.50 8.01 -6.63
C PHE A 120 5.95 8.45 -6.37
N CYS A 121 6.17 9.61 -5.77
CA CYS A 121 7.48 10.02 -5.22
C CYS A 121 8.08 9.01 -4.23
N TYR A 122 7.27 8.20 -3.53
CA TYR A 122 7.83 7.14 -2.67
C TYR A 122 8.56 6.06 -3.47
N LEU A 123 8.23 5.87 -4.76
CA LEU A 123 8.91 4.96 -5.68
C LEU A 123 10.30 5.48 -6.11
N GLU A 124 10.78 6.59 -5.55
CA GLU A 124 12.18 7.00 -5.69
C GLU A 124 13.07 6.38 -4.59
N ASN A 125 12.48 5.77 -3.57
CA ASN A 125 13.22 5.15 -2.46
C ASN A 125 13.79 3.80 -2.85
N PRO A 126 15.13 3.66 -2.96
CA PRO A 126 15.75 2.42 -3.44
C PRO A 126 15.54 1.24 -2.48
N GLY A 127 15.30 1.50 -1.20
CA GLY A 127 15.04 0.47 -0.18
C GLY A 127 13.58 0.08 -0.01
N LEU A 128 12.64 0.72 -0.73
CA LEU A 128 11.22 0.46 -0.55
C LEU A 128 10.87 -0.93 -1.11
N TYR A 129 10.54 -1.87 -0.23
CA TYR A 129 10.14 -3.23 -0.60
C TYR A 129 8.63 -3.39 -0.67
N SER A 130 7.84 -2.54 0.01
CA SER A 130 6.38 -2.64 0.03
C SER A 130 5.71 -1.27 -0.05
N PHE A 131 4.85 -1.11 -1.05
CA PHE A 131 4.00 0.06 -1.26
C PHE A 131 2.54 -0.40 -1.38
N SER A 132 1.77 -0.20 -0.31
CA SER A 132 0.38 -0.65 -0.16
C SER A 132 -0.51 0.53 0.22
N ILE A 133 -1.42 0.93 -0.67
CA ILE A 133 -2.30 2.08 -0.50
C ILE A 133 -3.72 1.81 -1.05
N GLU A 134 -4.08 0.54 -1.18
CA GLU A 134 -5.34 0.05 -1.71
C GLU A 134 -6.58 0.56 -0.95
N TYR A 135 -7.77 0.46 -1.54
CA TYR A 135 -9.03 0.85 -0.89
C TYR A 135 -8.99 2.28 -0.32
N ASN A 136 -8.79 3.25 -1.21
CA ASN A 136 -8.86 4.68 -0.92
C ASN A 136 -9.64 5.38 -2.06
N SER A 137 -9.59 6.71 -2.13
CA SER A 137 -10.18 7.51 -3.20
C SER A 137 -9.10 8.30 -3.96
N LEU A 138 -7.94 7.68 -4.17
CA LEU A 138 -6.80 8.30 -4.84
C LEU A 138 -7.01 8.37 -6.35
N VAL A 139 -6.52 9.45 -6.95
CA VAL A 139 -6.50 9.70 -8.40
C VAL A 139 -5.05 9.82 -8.89
N GLY A 140 -4.88 10.02 -10.19
CA GLY A 140 -3.58 10.15 -10.83
C GLY A 140 -3.38 9.10 -11.90
N SER A 141 -2.15 8.93 -12.36
CA SER A 141 -1.80 7.93 -13.39
C SER A 141 -0.53 7.19 -13.04
N LEU A 142 -0.47 5.89 -13.36
CA LEU A 142 0.74 5.09 -13.19
C LEU A 142 1.96 5.80 -13.82
N PRO A 143 3.13 5.77 -13.16
CA PRO A 143 4.30 6.45 -13.67
C PRO A 143 4.82 5.73 -14.91
N ALA A 144 5.18 6.50 -15.94
CA ALA A 144 5.78 5.96 -17.14
C ALA A 144 7.23 5.48 -16.92
N LYS A 145 7.90 6.02 -15.88
CA LYS A 145 9.27 5.70 -15.53
C LYS A 145 9.38 5.33 -14.06
N LEU A 146 10.18 4.32 -13.77
CA LEU A 146 10.50 3.91 -12.40
C LEU A 146 12.00 4.00 -12.17
N SER A 147 12.42 4.22 -10.92
CA SER A 147 13.83 4.17 -10.59
C SER A 147 14.36 2.74 -10.80
N PRO A 148 15.48 2.56 -11.53
CA PRO A 148 16.05 1.23 -11.78
C PRO A 148 16.65 0.60 -10.51
N GLN A 149 16.79 1.37 -9.43
CA GLN A 149 17.32 0.89 -8.14
C GLN A 149 16.22 0.36 -7.21
N LEU A 150 14.94 0.44 -7.62
CA LEU A 150 13.84 -0.07 -6.82
C LEU A 150 13.93 -1.58 -6.64
N VAL A 151 13.86 -2.02 -5.38
CA VAL A 151 13.78 -3.43 -4.98
C VAL A 151 12.38 -3.83 -4.53
N LEU A 152 11.37 -3.17 -5.11
CA LEU A 152 9.98 -3.33 -4.71
C LEU A 152 9.51 -4.77 -4.88
N GLN A 153 8.97 -5.35 -3.80
CA GLN A 153 8.39 -6.69 -3.78
C GLN A 153 6.87 -6.65 -3.87
N GLN A 154 6.24 -5.65 -3.25
CA GLN A 154 4.79 -5.52 -3.19
C GLN A 154 4.37 -4.14 -3.70
N PHE A 155 3.58 -4.12 -4.76
CA PHE A 155 2.91 -2.94 -5.28
C PHE A 155 1.40 -3.18 -5.29
N ILE A 156 0.71 -2.61 -4.30
CA ILE A 156 -0.70 -2.90 -4.02
C ILE A 156 -1.44 -1.56 -3.95
N ILE A 157 -2.15 -1.24 -5.03
CA ILE A 157 -2.88 0.04 -5.19
C ILE A 157 -4.32 -0.16 -5.66
N ASN A 158 -4.83 -1.40 -5.60
CA ASN A 158 -6.18 -1.74 -6.05
C ASN A 158 -7.27 -0.93 -5.34
N ASP A 159 -8.45 -0.86 -5.96
CA ASP A 159 -9.62 -0.16 -5.40
C ASP A 159 -9.33 1.34 -5.16
N ASN A 160 -8.95 2.03 -6.24
CA ASN A 160 -8.76 3.48 -6.30
C ASN A 160 -9.30 4.00 -7.64
N GLN A 161 -8.93 5.22 -8.04
CA GLN A 161 -9.34 5.84 -9.31
C GLN A 161 -8.15 6.15 -10.22
N ILE A 162 -7.11 5.32 -10.16
CA ILE A 162 -5.84 5.52 -10.88
C ILE A 162 -6.00 5.18 -12.35
N GLY A 163 -5.54 6.07 -13.23
CA GLY A 163 -5.51 5.88 -14.68
C GLY A 163 -4.11 5.59 -15.23
N GLY A 164 -3.94 5.84 -16.53
CA GLY A 164 -2.68 5.61 -17.24
C GLY A 164 -2.56 4.19 -17.80
N THR A 165 -1.34 3.79 -18.09
CA THR A 165 -0.99 2.49 -18.68
C THR A 165 0.10 1.81 -17.85
N ILE A 166 0.20 0.48 -17.95
CA ILE A 166 1.31 -0.25 -17.34
C ILE A 166 2.55 -0.03 -18.23
N SER A 167 3.55 0.66 -17.71
CA SER A 167 4.82 0.88 -18.43
C SER A 167 5.67 -0.40 -18.48
N PRO A 168 6.44 -0.66 -19.55
CA PRO A 168 7.44 -1.72 -19.57
C PRO A 168 8.48 -1.64 -18.44
N ASP A 169 8.66 -0.47 -17.80
CA ASP A 169 9.58 -0.25 -16.68
C ASP A 169 9.18 -1.04 -15.41
N PHE A 170 7.91 -1.41 -15.24
CA PHE A 170 7.51 -2.39 -14.21
C PHE A 170 8.17 -3.76 -14.44
N GLY A 171 8.66 -4.00 -15.65
CA GLY A 171 9.53 -5.11 -15.99
C GLY A 171 10.83 -5.14 -15.21
N ASN A 172 11.43 -3.97 -14.94
CA ASN A 172 12.72 -3.83 -14.28
C ASN A 172 12.68 -4.12 -12.77
N LEU A 173 11.49 -4.20 -12.17
CA LEU A 173 11.31 -4.55 -10.77
C LEU A 173 11.50 -6.07 -10.58
N THR A 174 12.74 -6.54 -10.63
CA THR A 174 13.07 -7.97 -10.61
C THR A 174 12.69 -8.68 -9.31
N SER A 175 12.52 -7.94 -8.21
CA SER A 175 12.09 -8.47 -6.91
C SER A 175 10.57 -8.49 -6.72
N LEU A 176 9.79 -8.01 -7.70
CA LEU A 176 8.34 -7.86 -7.57
C LEU A 176 7.63 -9.22 -7.51
N THR A 177 6.97 -9.48 -6.40
CA THR A 177 6.22 -10.72 -6.14
C THR A 177 4.71 -10.51 -6.21
N ILE A 178 4.22 -9.34 -5.78
CA ILE A 178 2.81 -8.97 -5.80
C ILE A 178 2.63 -7.68 -6.58
N PHE A 179 1.86 -7.76 -7.67
CA PHE A 179 1.43 -6.61 -8.45
C PHE A 179 -0.11 -6.59 -8.49
N SER A 180 -0.71 -5.77 -7.64
CA SER A 180 -2.17 -5.66 -7.49
C SER A 180 -2.62 -4.24 -7.78
N ILE A 181 -3.20 -4.04 -8.96
CA ILE A 181 -3.71 -2.75 -9.45
C ILE A 181 -5.18 -2.83 -9.87
N GLY A 182 -5.88 -3.89 -9.48
CA GLY A 182 -7.28 -4.13 -9.82
C GLY A 182 -8.23 -3.00 -9.39
N ASN A 183 -9.42 -2.96 -9.97
CA ASN A 183 -10.48 -1.98 -9.69
C ASN A 183 -9.98 -0.53 -9.75
N ASN A 184 -9.44 -0.16 -10.92
CA ASN A 184 -8.94 1.18 -11.22
C ASN A 184 -9.42 1.60 -12.63
N LYS A 185 -8.82 2.65 -13.19
CA LYS A 185 -9.09 3.18 -14.54
C LYS A 185 -7.93 2.91 -15.50
N ILE A 186 -7.14 1.85 -15.26
CA ILE A 186 -5.94 1.51 -16.05
C ILE A 186 -6.36 1.08 -17.46
N SER A 187 -5.59 1.50 -18.46
CA SER A 187 -5.86 1.25 -19.88
C SER A 187 -4.60 0.76 -20.61
N GLY A 188 -4.70 0.57 -21.93
CA GLY A 188 -3.59 0.09 -22.74
C GLY A 188 -3.53 -1.44 -22.78
N THR A 189 -2.32 -2.00 -22.87
CA THR A 189 -2.05 -3.43 -22.99
C THR A 189 -1.16 -3.90 -21.84
N ILE A 190 -1.07 -5.22 -21.63
CA ILE A 190 -0.13 -5.81 -20.66
C ILE A 190 1.25 -5.87 -21.34
N PRO A 191 2.30 -5.21 -20.80
CA PRO A 191 3.65 -5.29 -21.36
C PRO A 191 4.23 -6.70 -21.22
N ASP A 192 4.92 -7.17 -22.26
CA ASP A 192 5.59 -8.47 -22.26
C ASP A 192 6.61 -8.62 -21.12
N THR A 193 7.21 -7.50 -20.69
CA THR A 193 8.21 -7.45 -19.60
C THR A 193 7.60 -7.61 -18.21
N LEU A 194 6.28 -7.52 -18.06
CA LEU A 194 5.63 -7.60 -16.76
C LEU A 194 5.81 -8.99 -16.15
N PHE A 195 5.67 -10.04 -16.96
CA PHE A 195 5.81 -11.44 -16.54
C PHE A 195 7.27 -11.81 -16.27
N LYS A 196 7.54 -12.28 -15.06
CA LYS A 196 8.88 -12.60 -14.56
C LYS A 196 8.80 -13.69 -13.49
N GLU A 197 9.90 -14.43 -13.31
CA GLU A 197 9.95 -15.56 -12.39
C GLU A 197 9.60 -15.19 -10.94
N SER A 198 9.85 -13.96 -10.51
CA SER A 198 9.56 -13.52 -9.14
C SER A 198 8.06 -13.28 -8.86
N LEU A 199 7.21 -13.11 -9.89
CA LEU A 199 5.79 -12.81 -9.69
C LEU A 199 5.01 -14.03 -9.18
N TRP A 200 4.25 -13.82 -8.11
CA TRP A 200 3.36 -14.81 -7.51
C TRP A 200 1.89 -14.40 -7.67
N ILE A 201 1.60 -13.10 -7.57
CA ILE A 201 0.24 -12.56 -7.70
C ILE A 201 0.27 -11.42 -8.71
N LEU A 202 -0.53 -11.55 -9.76
CA LEU A 202 -0.82 -10.49 -10.72
C LEU A 202 -2.34 -10.25 -10.75
N ASN A 203 -2.78 -9.16 -10.14
CA ASN A 203 -4.18 -8.74 -10.14
C ASN A 203 -4.34 -7.43 -10.93
N LEU A 204 -4.98 -7.56 -12.09
CA LEU A 204 -5.33 -6.50 -13.03
C LEU A 204 -6.85 -6.34 -13.17
N ALA A 205 -7.64 -7.04 -12.37
CA ALA A 205 -9.09 -7.15 -12.52
C ALA A 205 -9.79 -5.79 -12.56
N GLY A 206 -10.93 -5.68 -13.25
CA GLY A 206 -11.77 -4.48 -13.16
C GLY A 206 -11.08 -3.19 -13.64
N ASN A 207 -10.43 -3.27 -14.80
CA ASN A 207 -9.78 -2.13 -15.46
C ASN A 207 -10.27 -2.01 -16.93
N ASN A 208 -9.70 -1.08 -17.69
CA ASN A 208 -9.95 -0.88 -19.12
C ASN A 208 -8.80 -1.43 -19.99
N ILE A 209 -8.12 -2.49 -19.55
CA ILE A 209 -7.01 -3.09 -20.29
C ILE A 209 -7.53 -3.83 -21.53
N THR A 210 -6.82 -3.70 -22.63
CA THR A 210 -7.14 -4.25 -23.97
C THR A 210 -6.00 -5.14 -24.47
N GLY A 211 -6.15 -5.71 -25.66
CA GLY A 211 -5.15 -6.59 -26.29
C GLY A 211 -5.31 -8.04 -25.84
N SER A 212 -4.23 -8.81 -25.89
CA SER A 212 -4.19 -10.21 -25.47
C SER A 212 -3.18 -10.43 -24.36
N ILE A 213 -3.25 -11.58 -23.69
CA ILE A 213 -2.21 -12.02 -22.75
C ILE A 213 -0.93 -12.30 -23.57
N PRO A 214 0.21 -11.63 -23.27
CA PRO A 214 1.50 -11.92 -23.88
C PRO A 214 1.89 -13.40 -23.76
N SER A 215 2.56 -13.93 -24.79
CA SER A 215 3.14 -15.29 -24.72
C SER A 215 4.25 -15.40 -23.67
N THR A 216 4.82 -14.27 -23.24
CA THR A 216 5.77 -14.19 -22.12
C THR A 216 5.16 -14.50 -20.75
N VAL A 217 3.83 -14.69 -20.66
CA VAL A 217 3.16 -15.15 -19.44
C VAL A 217 3.85 -16.38 -18.84
N GLY A 218 4.35 -17.30 -19.67
CA GLY A 218 5.06 -18.50 -19.23
C GLY A 218 6.40 -18.25 -18.51
N ALA A 219 6.95 -17.04 -18.57
CA ALA A 219 8.14 -16.67 -17.80
C ALA A 219 7.84 -16.52 -16.30
N ALA A 220 6.57 -16.29 -15.92
CA ALA A 220 6.15 -16.18 -14.53
C ALA A 220 5.90 -17.57 -13.90
N VAL A 221 6.92 -18.44 -13.90
CA VAL A 221 6.82 -19.84 -13.47
C VAL A 221 6.36 -20.03 -12.01
N ASN A 222 6.48 -18.99 -11.18
CA ASN A 222 6.00 -19.00 -9.80
C ASN A 222 4.62 -18.38 -9.61
N LEU A 223 3.94 -17.96 -10.68
CA LEU A 223 2.64 -17.30 -10.60
C LEU A 223 1.58 -18.25 -10.05
N GLU A 224 0.93 -17.84 -8.97
CA GLU A 224 -0.14 -18.59 -8.30
C GLU A 224 -1.52 -18.01 -8.63
N VAL A 225 -1.60 -16.68 -8.76
CA VAL A 225 -2.84 -15.97 -9.06
C VAL A 225 -2.64 -15.04 -10.25
N LEU A 226 -3.43 -15.24 -11.30
CA LEU A 226 -3.58 -14.34 -12.43
C LEU A 226 -5.04 -13.92 -12.54
N ASP A 227 -5.35 -12.71 -12.08
CA ASP A 227 -6.69 -12.13 -12.23
C ASP A 227 -6.64 -11.00 -13.25
N ILE A 228 -7.22 -11.24 -14.41
CA ILE A 228 -7.36 -10.26 -15.50
C ILE A 228 -8.84 -10.02 -15.83
N SER A 229 -9.75 -10.54 -15.00
CA SER A 229 -11.19 -10.50 -15.18
C SER A 229 -11.71 -9.06 -15.29
N SER A 230 -12.89 -8.89 -15.86
CA SER A 230 -13.54 -7.57 -15.98
C SER A 230 -12.66 -6.51 -16.67
N ASN A 231 -11.93 -6.92 -17.71
CA ASN A 231 -11.20 -6.07 -18.65
C ASN A 231 -11.77 -6.21 -20.07
N ARG A 232 -11.11 -5.60 -21.06
CA ARG A 232 -11.40 -5.72 -22.49
C ARG A 232 -10.34 -6.56 -23.22
N ILE A 233 -9.79 -7.55 -22.51
CA ILE A 233 -8.78 -8.47 -23.04
C ILE A 233 -9.47 -9.50 -23.95
N GLY A 234 -8.85 -9.78 -25.09
CA GLY A 234 -9.29 -10.77 -26.06
C GLY A 234 -8.11 -11.52 -26.68
N GLY A 235 -8.32 -12.10 -27.87
CA GLY A 235 -7.31 -12.92 -28.53
C GLY A 235 -7.19 -14.34 -27.94
N PRO A 236 -6.39 -15.21 -28.58
CA PRO A 236 -6.23 -16.59 -28.12
C PRO A 236 -5.41 -16.65 -26.84
N LEU A 237 -5.78 -17.58 -25.94
CA LEU A 237 -4.93 -17.94 -24.81
C LEU A 237 -3.66 -18.63 -25.34
N SER A 238 -2.50 -18.06 -25.02
CA SER A 238 -1.22 -18.65 -25.43
C SER A 238 -0.99 -20.00 -24.76
N SER A 239 -0.45 -20.98 -25.50
CA SER A 239 -0.04 -22.27 -24.93
C SER A 239 1.02 -22.14 -23.83
N SER A 240 1.73 -21.00 -23.76
CA SER A 240 2.66 -20.70 -22.66
C SER A 240 1.99 -20.70 -21.29
N VAL A 241 0.67 -20.48 -21.19
CA VAL A 241 -0.07 -20.59 -19.92
C VAL A 241 0.04 -21.99 -19.31
N LEU A 242 0.23 -23.03 -20.14
CA LEU A 242 0.43 -24.41 -19.68
C LEU A 242 1.74 -24.61 -18.91
N SER A 243 2.70 -23.67 -19.00
CA SER A 243 3.95 -23.71 -18.24
C SER A 243 3.81 -23.22 -16.79
N LEU A 244 2.67 -22.61 -16.44
CA LEU A 244 2.42 -22.05 -15.11
C LEU A 244 1.98 -23.13 -14.12
N ALA A 245 2.91 -24.01 -13.76
CA ALA A 245 2.63 -25.19 -12.93
C ALA A 245 2.12 -24.86 -11.51
N LYS A 246 2.34 -23.63 -11.02
CA LYS A 246 1.88 -23.16 -9.71
C LYS A 246 0.54 -22.40 -9.76
N LEU A 247 -0.01 -22.15 -10.95
CA LEU A 247 -1.23 -21.35 -11.09
C LEU A 247 -2.41 -22.08 -10.46
N ARG A 248 -3.05 -21.44 -9.49
CA ARG A 248 -4.22 -21.95 -8.78
C ARG A 248 -5.48 -21.21 -9.21
N GLU A 249 -5.34 -19.94 -9.53
CA GLU A 249 -6.45 -19.06 -9.88
C GLU A 249 -6.13 -18.33 -11.20
N LEU A 250 -6.99 -18.54 -12.20
CA LEU A 250 -7.01 -17.82 -13.46
C LEU A 250 -8.42 -17.28 -13.67
N MET A 251 -8.59 -15.96 -13.63
CA MET A 251 -9.88 -15.26 -13.72
C MET A 251 -9.88 -14.24 -14.85
#